data_AF-A0A7X8J9Z4-F1
#
_entry.id   AF-A0A7X8J9Z4-F1
#
_cell.length_a   1.000
_cell.length_b   1.000
_cell.length_c   1.000
_cell.angle_alpha   90.00
_cell.angle_beta   90.00
_cell.angle_gamma   90.00
#
_symmetry.space_group_name_H-M   'P 1'
#
loop_
_entity.id
_entity.type
_entity.pdbx_description
1 polymer ?
#
loop_
_entity_poly.entity_id
_entity_poly.type
_entity_poly.pdbx_seq_one_letter_code
_entity_poly.pdbx_strand_id
1 'polypeptide(L)'
;MNNRKFILDSNIFIQAKRLYYPFNFCEGFWDWLKIINGENNIISIDKVYDELQHADYPDDLSDWAKKNKKLFAKFDVKSTQALKQIRYLLEKNKV
;
A
#
# COMPACT_ATOMS: atom_id res chain seq x y z
N MET A 1 3.02 15.33 19.11
CA MET A 1 3.78 14.64 18.04
C MET A 1 2.95 14.73 16.76
N ASN A 2 3.55 15.12 15.63
CA ASN A 2 2.82 15.22 14.36
C ASN A 2 2.35 13.84 13.91
N ASN A 3 1.02 13.67 13.82
CA ASN A 3 0.37 12.42 13.43
C ASN A 3 0.44 12.25 11.91
N ARG A 4 1.65 11.99 11.39
CA ARG A 4 1.87 11.77 9.95
C ARG A 4 1.55 10.33 9.62
N LYS A 5 0.60 10.14 8.70
CA LYS A 5 0.22 8.85 8.16
C LYS A 5 0.87 8.68 6.78
N PHE A 6 1.54 7.55 6.57
CA PHE A 6 2.20 7.25 5.30
C PHE A 6 1.34 6.31 4.46
N ILE A 7 1.37 6.51 3.14
CA ILE A 7 0.73 5.63 2.17
C ILE A 7 1.83 4.88 1.43
N LEU A 8 1.79 3.56 1.47
CA LEU A 8 2.79 2.69 0.85
C LEU A 8 2.39 2.33 -0.58
N ASP A 9 3.35 2.45 -1.49
CA ASP A 9 3.26 2.04 -2.89
C ASP A 9 3.66 0.55 -3.06
N SER A 10 3.17 -0.09 -4.12
CA SER A 10 3.53 -1.46 -4.54
C SER A 10 5.03 -1.70 -4.53
N ASN A 11 5.80 -0.70 -4.95
CA ASN A 11 7.25 -0.77 -5.04
C ASN A 11 7.93 -1.11 -3.71
N ILE A 12 7.43 -0.60 -2.57
CA ILE A 12 7.98 -0.89 -1.24
C ILE A 12 7.94 -2.39 -0.96
N PHE A 13 6.82 -3.03 -1.28
CA PHE A 13 6.65 -4.46 -1.05
C PHE A 13 7.45 -5.30 -2.03
N ILE A 14 7.43 -4.92 -3.32
CA ILE A 14 8.13 -5.65 -4.39
C ILE A 14 9.64 -5.62 -4.17
N GLN A 15 10.20 -4.44 -3.88
CA GLN A 15 11.64 -4.30 -3.63
C GLN A 15 12.05 -4.96 -2.32
N ALA A 16 11.25 -4.84 -1.25
CA ALA A 16 11.51 -5.53 0.00
C ALA A 16 11.64 -7.04 -0.23
N LYS A 17 10.66 -7.67 -0.88
CA LYS A 17 10.71 -9.10 -1.18
C LYS A 17 11.92 -9.49 -2.03
N ARG A 18 12.26 -8.70 -3.06
CA ARG A 18 13.29 -9.05 -4.05
C ARG A 18 14.72 -8.83 -3.58
N LEU A 19 14.99 -7.81 -2.76
CA LEU A 19 16.35 -7.32 -2.52
C LEU A 19 16.77 -7.38 -1.05
N TYR A 20 15.95 -6.84 -0.16
CA TYR A 20 16.41 -6.49 1.20
C TYR A 20 15.78 -7.37 2.29
N TYR A 21 14.56 -7.83 2.06
CA TYR A 21 13.71 -8.49 3.06
C TYR A 21 12.94 -9.69 2.47
N PRO A 22 13.63 -10.71 1.93
CA PRO A 22 12.96 -11.92 1.47
C PRO A 22 12.29 -12.66 2.65
N PHE A 23 11.13 -13.26 2.39
CA PHE A 23 10.28 -13.88 3.43
C PHE A 23 10.97 -15.03 4.18
N ASN A 24 11.89 -15.74 3.54
CA ASN A 24 12.59 -16.90 4.12
C ASN A 24 13.78 -16.54 5.03
N PHE A 25 14.10 -15.25 5.18
CA PHE A 25 15.27 -14.79 5.94
C PHE A 25 14.95 -13.58 6.83
N CYS A 26 14.16 -12.63 6.34
CA CYS A 26 13.93 -11.34 6.99
C CYS A 26 12.44 -11.11 7.33
N GLU A 27 11.85 -12.00 8.12
CA GLU A 27 10.43 -11.90 8.52
C GLU A 27 10.14 -10.65 9.37
N GLY A 28 11.12 -10.16 10.14
CA GLY A 28 10.96 -9.02 11.05
C GLY A 28 10.50 -7.72 10.36
N PHE A 29 10.88 -7.50 9.11
CA PHE A 29 10.38 -6.36 8.33
C PHE A 29 8.87 -6.45 8.09
N TRP A 30 8.40 -7.63 7.70
CA TRP A 30 6.99 -7.89 7.43
C TRP A 30 6.14 -7.87 8.70
N ASP A 31 6.70 -8.32 9.81
CA ASP A 31 6.10 -8.19 11.14
C ASP A 31 5.99 -6.74 11.57
N TRP A 32 7.05 -5.96 11.37
CA TRP A 32 7.06 -4.54 11.68
C TRP A 32 5.97 -3.78 10.90
N LEU A 33 5.79 -4.06 9.60
CA LEU A 33 4.71 -3.47 8.80
C LEU A 33 3.32 -3.73 9.40
N LYS A 34 3.07 -4.94 9.94
CA LYS A 34 1.79 -5.27 10.60
C LYS A 34 1.59 -4.44 11.86
N ILE A 35 2.63 -4.28 12.68
CA ILE A 35 2.59 -3.51 13.93
C ILE A 35 2.24 -2.06 13.64
N ILE A 36 2.99 -1.40 12.75
CA ILE A 36 2.79 0.03 12.46
C ILE A 36 1.50 0.30 11.67
N ASN A 37 0.98 -0.69 10.94
CA ASN A 37 -0.37 -0.61 10.38
C ASN A 37 -1.44 -0.65 11.48
N GLY A 38 -1.28 -1.52 12.48
CA GLY A 38 -2.13 -1.58 13.66
C GLY A 38 -2.13 -0.27 14.48
N GLU A 39 -1.00 0.44 14.50
CA GLU A 39 -0.87 1.77 15.09
C GLU A 39 -1.44 2.90 14.22
N ASN A 40 -2.00 2.59 13.05
CA ASN A 40 -2.57 3.54 12.09
C ASN A 40 -1.53 4.53 11.50
N ASN A 41 -0.24 4.22 11.61
CA ASN A 41 0.87 5.02 11.09
C ASN A 41 1.07 4.83 9.58
N ILE A 42 0.70 3.66 9.05
CA ILE A 42 0.76 3.36 7.62
C ILE A 42 -0.55 2.78 7.09
N ILE A 43 -0.81 3.01 5.82
CA ILE A 43 -1.78 2.29 4.99
C ILE A 43 -1.21 2.07 3.59
N SER A 44 -1.89 1.27 2.79
CA SER A 44 -1.79 1.26 1.34
C SER A 44 -3.22 1.34 0.76
N ILE A 45 -3.37 1.28 -0.56
CA ILE A 45 -4.67 1.36 -1.23
C ILE A 45 -5.01 0.03 -1.93
N ASP A 46 -6.29 -0.20 -2.16
CA ASP A 46 -6.80 -1.35 -2.91
C ASP A 46 -6.12 -1.54 -4.28
N LYS A 47 -5.81 -0.47 -5.00
CA LYS A 47 -5.06 -0.57 -6.26
C LYS A 47 -3.68 -1.23 -6.10
N VAL A 48 -2.97 -0.91 -5.01
CA VAL A 48 -1.69 -1.55 -4.69
C VAL A 48 -1.92 -3.03 -4.34
N TYR A 49 -2.98 -3.34 -3.57
CA TYR A 49 -3.35 -4.73 -3.32
C TYR A 49 -3.52 -5.51 -4.63
N ASP A 50 -4.29 -4.95 -5.57
CA ASP A 50 -4.54 -5.57 -6.87
C ASP A 50 -3.23 -5.78 -7.63
N GLU A 51 -2.34 -4.80 -7.68
CA GLU A 51 -1.01 -4.95 -8.30
C GLU A 51 -0.20 -6.09 -7.68
N LEU A 52 -0.24 -6.25 -6.35
CA LEU A 52 0.43 -7.36 -5.65
C LEU A 52 -0.22 -8.73 -5.93
N GLN A 53 -1.50 -8.77 -6.33
CA GLN A 53 -2.17 -10.01 -6.70
C GLN A 53 -1.89 -10.44 -8.15
N HIS A 54 -1.56 -9.50 -9.05
CA HIS A 54 -1.32 -9.75 -10.47
C HIS A 54 0.15 -10.05 -10.81
N ALA A 55 0.97 -10.44 -9.83
CA ALA A 55 2.32 -10.92 -10.13
C ALA A 55 2.26 -12.18 -11.01
N ASP A 56 3.20 -12.31 -11.96
CA ASP A 56 3.20 -13.37 -13.00
C ASP A 56 3.15 -14.81 -12.46
N TYR A 57 3.43 -15.02 -11.17
CA TYR A 57 3.39 -16.31 -10.49
C TYR A 57 2.76 -16.17 -9.10
N PRO A 58 2.05 -17.21 -8.60
CA PRO A 58 1.63 -17.24 -7.19
C PRO A 58 2.88 -17.11 -6.32
N ASP A 59 2.93 -16.05 -5.52
CA ASP A 59 4.13 -15.69 -4.80
C ASP A 59 3.85 -15.35 -3.34
N ASP A 60 4.87 -15.52 -2.49
CA ASP A 60 4.75 -15.31 -1.04
C ASP A 60 4.20 -13.92 -0.68
N LEU A 61 4.41 -12.94 -1.57
CA LEU A 61 3.94 -11.58 -1.38
C LEU A 61 2.43 -11.45 -1.61
N SER A 62 1.89 -12.09 -2.64
CA SER A 62 0.45 -12.17 -2.88
C SER A 62 -0.28 -12.81 -1.70
N ASP A 63 0.26 -13.90 -1.16
CA ASP A 63 -0.32 -14.58 -0.01
C ASP A 63 -0.18 -13.78 1.29
N TRP A 64 0.94 -13.08 1.47
CA TRP A 64 1.10 -12.14 2.58
C TRP A 64 0.07 -10.98 2.47
N ALA A 65 -0.14 -10.42 1.28
CA ALA A 65 -1.09 -9.33 1.08
C ALA A 65 -2.54 -9.78 1.39
N LYS A 66 -2.94 -10.99 0.99
CA LYS A 66 -4.25 -11.59 1.32
C LYS A 66 -4.46 -11.68 2.84
N LYS A 67 -3.45 -12.14 3.57
CA LYS A 67 -3.48 -12.26 5.05
C LYS A 67 -3.53 -10.89 5.74
N ASN A 68 -2.98 -9.85 5.11
CA ASN A 68 -2.87 -8.50 5.66
C ASN A 68 -3.81 -7.49 4.99
N LYS A 69 -5.00 -7.93 4.58
CA LYS A 69 -5.96 -7.11 3.81
C LYS A 69 -6.34 -5.78 4.47
N LYS A 70 -6.25 -5.68 5.80
CA LYS A 70 -6.51 -4.44 6.57
C LYS A 70 -5.53 -3.30 6.24
N LEU A 71 -4.35 -3.62 5.71
CA LEU A 71 -3.37 -2.63 5.25
C LEU A 71 -3.89 -1.81 4.07
N PHE A 72 -4.74 -2.40 3.23
CA PHE A 72 -5.16 -1.83 1.96
C PHE A 72 -6.55 -1.18 2.10
N ALA A 73 -6.56 0.15 2.18
CA ALA A 73 -7.76 0.94 2.26
C ALA A 73 -8.52 0.88 0.92
N LYS A 74 -9.82 0.61 1.00
CA LYS A 74 -10.68 0.65 -0.18
C LYS A 74 -10.92 2.08 -0.62
N PHE A 75 -10.95 2.27 -1.93
CA PHE A 75 -11.43 3.50 -2.54
C PHE A 75 -12.90 3.73 -2.13
N ASP A 76 -13.19 4.92 -1.62
CA ASP A 76 -14.51 5.27 -1.07
C ASP A 76 -15.12 6.51 -1.72
N VAL A 77 -16.37 6.83 -1.35
CA VAL A 77 -17.11 7.98 -1.91
C VAL A 77 -16.40 9.31 -1.62
N LYS A 78 -15.74 9.45 -0.45
CA LYS A 78 -14.98 10.65 -0.08
C LYS A 78 -13.77 10.81 -1.00
N SER A 79 -13.09 9.70 -1.35
CA SER A 79 -11.97 9.67 -2.28
C SER A 79 -12.40 10.14 -3.68
N THR A 80 -13.58 9.75 -4.15
CA THR A 80 -14.16 10.26 -5.42
C THR A 80 -14.35 11.77 -5.42
N GLN A 81 -14.81 12.34 -4.31
CA GLN A 81 -15.00 13.79 -4.19
C GLN A 81 -13.67 14.55 -4.24
N ALA A 82 -12.64 14.03 -3.57
CA ALA A 82 -11.29 14.59 -3.63
C ALA A 82 -10.72 14.53 -5.06
N LEU A 83 -10.91 13.42 -5.79
CA LEU A 83 -10.48 13.32 -7.19
C LEU A 83 -11.14 14.36 -8.10
N LYS A 84 -12.43 14.66 -7.90
CA LYS A 84 -13.11 15.73 -8.67
C LYS A 84 -12.45 17.09 -8.43
N GLN A 85 -12.06 17.38 -7.20
CA GLN A 85 -11.36 18.61 -6.86
C GLN A 85 -9.96 18.66 -7.49
N ILE A 86 -9.20 17.56 -7.41
CA ILE A 86 -7.88 17.44 -8.04
C ILE A 86 -8.01 17.65 -9.56
N ARG A 87 -8.96 16.97 -10.21
CA ARG A 87 -9.22 17.13 -11.64
C ARG A 87 -9.52 18.58 -12.02
N TYR A 88 -10.41 19.24 -11.28
CA TYR A 88 -10.71 20.66 -11.50
C TYR A 88 -9.46 21.54 -11.38
N LEU A 89 -8.60 21.28 -10.39
CA LEU A 89 -7.36 22.01 -10.23
C LEU A 89 -6.37 21.76 -11.38
N LEU A 90 -6.24 20.53 -11.87
CA LEU A 90 -5.38 20.22 -13.01
C LEU A 90 -5.86 20.94 -14.28
N GLU A 91 -7.15 20.86 -14.59
CA GLU A 91 -7.77 21.54 -15.73
C GLU A 91 -7.59 23.08 -15.64
N LYS A 92 -7.76 23.66 -14.45
CA LYS A 92 -7.57 25.10 -14.22
C LYS A 92 -6.10 25.54 -14.39
N ASN A 93 -5.15 24.72 -13.96
CA ASN A 93 -3.72 25.05 -14.00
C ASN A 93 -3.03 24.66 -15.32
N LYS A 94 -3.76 24.11 -16.31
CA LYS A 94 -3.23 23.64 -17.61
C LYS A 94 -2.05 22.68 -17.45
N VAL A 95 -2.14 21.75 -16.50
CA VAL A 95 -1.20 20.64 -16.34
C VAL A 95 -1.84 19.37 -16.87
#